data_AF-X1N4X7-F1
#
_entry.id   AF-X1N4X7-F1
#
_cell.length_a   1.000
_cell.length_b   1.000
_cell.length_c   1.000
_cell.angle_alpha   90.00
_cell.angle_beta   90.00
_cell.angle_gamma   90.00
#
_symmetry.space_group_name_H-M   'P 1'
#
loop_
_entity.id
_entity.type
_entity.pdbx_description
1 polymer ?
#
loop_
_entity_poly.entity_id
_entity_poly.type
_entity_poly.pdbx_seq_one_letter_code
_entity_poly.pdbx_strand_id
1 'polypeptide(L)'
;DIEEMIIQTLAKTKCANLSFSGGLDSSLMLYFMTRVFHKISVFTIGFPETHPDIEYSRLVVKSVEEKFGSVEHEVFVPSVGEVAGETEKKPGPDVGVRLFYRFLAEKGVPGIIACDGIDEFMAGYYDHQQHPDEETYYKYIRRLRDEHLKPLDDNSKGVKVYLPYLDEKVLCLLAQIPIADKVDGENRKKVMIQMAKGRIPDAVIDRWKYGFCDALKIKKAKQWK
;
A
#
# COMPACT_ATOMS: atom_id res chain seq x y z
N ASP A 1 1.45 -10.64 -19.71
CA ASP A 1 1.77 -10.95 -18.31
C ASP A 1 1.57 -9.69 -17.47
N ILE A 2 0.97 -9.81 -16.29
CA ILE A 2 0.63 -8.69 -15.39
C ILE A 2 1.90 -8.09 -14.79
N GLU A 3 2.84 -8.94 -14.37
CA GLU A 3 4.12 -8.52 -13.76
C GLU A 3 4.93 -7.64 -14.70
N GLU A 4 5.12 -8.10 -15.93
CA GLU A 4 5.83 -7.37 -16.97
C GLU A 4 5.18 -6.01 -17.26
N MET A 5 3.83 -5.95 -17.29
CA MET A 5 3.13 -4.68 -17.49
C MET A 5 3.38 -3.70 -16.33
N ILE A 6 3.37 -4.17 -15.08
CA ILE A 6 3.69 -3.34 -13.90
C ILE A 6 5.12 -2.81 -13.99
N ILE A 7 6.09 -3.66 -14.33
CA ILE A 7 7.50 -3.28 -14.49
C ILE A 7 7.67 -2.22 -15.59
N GLN A 8 7.00 -2.38 -16.73
CA GLN A 8 7.02 -1.39 -17.81
C GLN A 8 6.38 -0.06 -17.41
N THR A 9 5.29 -0.11 -16.62
CA THR A 9 4.66 1.10 -16.07
C THR A 9 5.61 1.82 -15.11
N LEU A 10 6.28 1.09 -14.21
CA LEU A 10 7.29 1.64 -13.30
C LEU A 10 8.45 2.32 -14.05
N ALA A 11 8.96 1.70 -15.11
CA ALA A 11 10.03 2.29 -15.92
C ALA A 11 9.63 3.64 -16.55
N LYS A 12 8.34 3.85 -16.84
CA LYS A 12 7.81 5.11 -17.39
C LYS A 12 7.61 6.20 -16.35
N THR A 13 7.31 5.85 -15.08
CA THR A 13 7.07 6.86 -14.03
C THR A 13 8.33 7.65 -13.69
N LYS A 14 9.51 7.01 -13.83
CA LYS A 14 10.82 7.55 -13.42
C LYS A 14 10.84 8.02 -11.96
N CYS A 15 9.99 7.45 -11.11
CA CYS A 15 9.90 7.73 -9.69
C CYS A 15 10.41 6.51 -8.91
N ALA A 16 11.47 6.67 -8.12
CA ALA A 16 12.05 5.61 -7.30
C ALA A 16 11.68 5.75 -5.80
N ASN A 17 10.66 6.54 -5.49
CA ASN A 17 10.16 6.77 -4.13
C ASN A 17 8.87 5.98 -3.92
N LEU A 18 8.75 5.24 -2.82
CA LEU A 18 7.57 4.40 -2.55
C LEU A 18 6.94 4.75 -1.20
N SER A 19 5.62 4.93 -1.18
CA SER A 19 4.82 4.90 0.05
C SER A 19 4.71 3.45 0.52
N PHE A 20 5.19 3.19 1.74
CA PHE A 20 5.53 1.84 2.15
C PHE A 20 5.02 1.49 3.54
N SER A 21 4.16 0.47 3.62
CA SER A 21 3.55 -0.04 4.86
C SER A 21 4.08 -1.41 5.30
N GLY A 22 4.94 -2.04 4.48
CA GLY A 22 5.34 -3.44 4.66
C GLY A 22 4.18 -4.44 4.51
N GLY A 23 3.03 -4.02 4.00
CA GLY A 23 1.92 -4.91 3.64
C GLY A 23 2.17 -5.61 2.30
N LEU A 24 1.32 -6.57 1.95
CA LEU A 24 1.45 -7.36 0.71
C LEU A 24 1.66 -6.48 -0.53
N ASP A 25 0.84 -5.46 -0.72
CA ASP A 25 0.80 -4.68 -1.96
C ASP A 25 2.04 -3.83 -2.17
N SER A 26 2.45 -3.11 -1.11
CA SER A 26 3.61 -2.23 -1.12
C SER A 26 4.92 -3.04 -1.11
N SER A 27 4.93 -4.22 -0.49
CA SER A 27 6.08 -5.15 -0.53
C SER A 27 6.27 -5.77 -1.90
N LEU A 28 5.19 -6.18 -2.56
CA LEU A 28 5.25 -6.67 -3.93
C LEU A 28 5.64 -5.56 -4.91
N MET A 29 5.14 -4.34 -4.70
CA MET A 29 5.57 -3.17 -5.47
C MET A 29 7.06 -2.88 -5.29
N LEU A 30 7.58 -2.93 -4.06
CA LEU A 30 9.02 -2.77 -3.80
C LEU A 30 9.84 -3.83 -4.54
N TYR A 31 9.40 -5.08 -4.54
CA TYR A 31 10.03 -6.14 -5.34
C TYR A 31 10.06 -5.78 -6.83
N PHE A 32 8.95 -5.33 -7.43
CA PHE A 32 8.94 -4.92 -8.84
C PHE A 32 9.84 -3.71 -9.11
N MET A 33 9.90 -2.75 -8.18
CA MET A 33 10.78 -1.60 -8.28
C MET A 33 12.27 -2.01 -8.33
N THR A 34 12.69 -3.07 -7.64
CA THR A 34 14.09 -3.58 -7.70
C THR A 34 14.49 -4.07 -9.10
N ARG A 35 13.52 -4.37 -9.97
CA ARG A 35 13.77 -4.78 -11.36
C ARG A 35 14.00 -3.61 -12.30
N VAL A 36 13.73 -2.39 -11.85
CA VAL A 36 13.74 -1.16 -12.67
C VAL A 36 14.76 -0.16 -12.16
N PHE A 37 14.83 0.03 -10.84
CA PHE A 37 15.60 1.09 -10.22
C PHE A 37 16.81 0.52 -9.48
N HIS A 38 17.97 1.16 -9.66
CA HIS A 38 19.20 0.80 -8.95
C HIS A 38 19.19 1.27 -7.49
N LYS A 39 18.53 2.38 -7.20
CA LYS A 39 18.39 2.94 -5.86
C LYS A 39 16.93 3.29 -5.63
N ILE A 40 16.37 2.83 -4.52
CA ILE A 40 14.96 3.03 -4.15
C ILE A 40 14.91 3.68 -2.78
N SER A 41 14.04 4.67 -2.60
CA SER A 41 13.74 5.26 -1.30
C SER A 41 12.32 4.87 -0.92
N VAL A 42 12.14 4.29 0.27
CA VAL A 42 10.83 3.88 0.78
C VAL A 42 10.49 4.68 2.03
N PHE A 43 9.24 5.11 2.14
CA PHE A 43 8.77 6.01 3.19
C PHE A 43 7.60 5.39 3.93
N THR A 44 7.75 5.20 5.24
CA THR A 44 6.74 4.61 6.12
C THR A 44 6.27 5.64 7.13
N ILE A 45 4.96 5.68 7.38
CA ILE A 45 4.39 6.34 8.57
C ILE A 45 3.81 5.28 9.50
N GLY A 46 3.97 5.46 10.80
CA GLY A 46 3.29 4.65 11.80
C GLY A 46 3.37 5.27 13.18
N PHE A 47 2.39 5.00 14.03
CA PHE A 47 2.40 5.41 15.42
C PHE A 47 1.74 4.34 16.30
N PRO A 48 2.37 3.94 17.43
CA PRO A 48 3.72 4.31 17.90
C PRO A 48 4.81 3.57 17.11
N GLU A 49 6.07 3.71 17.52
CA GLU A 49 7.24 3.01 16.95
C GLU A 49 7.07 1.49 16.80
N THR A 50 6.27 0.88 17.69
CA THR A 50 5.94 -0.55 17.70
C THR A 50 4.72 -0.90 16.84
N HIS A 51 4.26 0.01 15.98
CA HIS A 51 3.15 -0.25 15.08
C HIS A 51 3.54 -1.35 14.08
N PRO A 52 2.65 -2.33 13.79
CA PRO A 52 2.96 -3.42 12.86
C PRO A 52 3.50 -2.96 11.50
N ASP A 53 2.96 -1.88 10.93
CA ASP A 53 3.48 -1.36 9.64
C ASP A 53 4.96 -0.94 9.70
N ILE A 54 5.44 -0.46 10.84
CA ILE A 54 6.87 -0.13 11.03
C ILE A 54 7.69 -1.41 11.15
N GLU A 55 7.23 -2.39 11.93
CA GLU A 55 7.95 -3.65 12.11
C GLU A 55 8.05 -4.43 10.78
N TYR A 56 6.95 -4.57 10.06
CA TYR A 56 6.92 -5.27 8.77
C TYR A 56 7.65 -4.50 7.68
N SER A 57 7.58 -3.16 7.65
CA SER A 57 8.35 -2.41 6.66
C SER A 57 9.86 -2.62 6.85
N ARG A 58 10.36 -2.59 8.09
CA ARG A 58 11.77 -2.90 8.39
C ARG A 58 12.16 -4.31 7.99
N LEU A 59 11.29 -5.30 8.29
CA LEU A 59 11.52 -6.69 7.89
C LEU A 59 11.68 -6.83 6.38
N VAL A 60 10.78 -6.23 5.61
CA VAL A 60 10.79 -6.33 4.15
C VAL A 60 11.97 -5.58 3.55
N VAL A 61 12.25 -4.36 4.00
CA VAL A 61 13.42 -3.59 3.53
C VAL A 61 14.69 -4.38 3.74
N LYS A 62 14.91 -4.91 4.95
CA LYS A 62 16.08 -5.75 5.24
C LYS A 62 16.15 -6.94 4.27
N SER A 63 15.04 -7.66 4.08
CA SER A 63 15.02 -8.82 3.17
C SER A 63 15.31 -8.46 1.71
N VAL A 64 14.83 -7.31 1.25
CA VAL A 64 15.05 -6.82 -0.12
C VAL A 64 16.47 -6.29 -0.27
N GLU A 65 16.98 -5.52 0.69
CA GLU A 65 18.34 -4.98 0.70
C GLU A 65 19.39 -6.11 0.68
N GLU A 66 19.19 -7.17 1.48
CA GLU A 66 20.07 -8.35 1.47
C GLU A 66 20.12 -9.07 0.11
N LYS A 67 19.05 -9.01 -0.68
CA LYS A 67 18.94 -9.71 -1.98
C LYS A 67 19.30 -8.85 -3.19
N PHE A 68 18.96 -7.57 -3.16
CA PHE A 68 18.98 -6.67 -4.32
C PHE A 68 19.76 -5.38 -4.08
N GLY A 69 20.07 -5.04 -2.82
CA GLY A 69 20.82 -3.84 -2.44
C GLY A 69 20.03 -2.53 -2.54
N SER A 70 20.63 -1.46 -2.03
CA SER A 70 20.32 -0.05 -2.32
C SER A 70 18.87 0.41 -2.08
N VAL A 71 18.28 -0.03 -0.96
CA VAL A 71 16.98 0.48 -0.48
C VAL A 71 17.21 1.38 0.73
N GLU A 72 16.91 2.67 0.60
CA GLU A 72 16.89 3.63 1.72
C GLU A 72 15.50 3.63 2.34
N HIS A 73 15.41 3.47 3.66
CA HIS A 73 14.14 3.44 4.39
C HIS A 73 14.04 4.60 5.37
N GLU A 74 13.09 5.49 5.13
CA GLU A 74 12.72 6.55 6.04
C GLU A 74 11.41 6.21 6.77
N VAL A 75 11.47 6.15 8.10
CA VAL A 75 10.31 5.93 8.96
C VAL A 75 9.97 7.23 9.68
N PHE A 76 8.73 7.69 9.50
CA PHE A 76 8.16 8.82 10.20
C PHE A 76 7.21 8.34 11.30
N VAL A 77 7.56 8.66 12.54
CA VAL A 77 6.70 8.41 13.71
C VAL A 77 6.25 9.76 14.26
N PRO A 78 5.01 10.20 13.98
CA PRO A 78 4.52 11.49 14.44
C PRO A 78 4.40 11.50 15.97
N SER A 79 4.62 12.65 16.59
CA SER A 79 4.37 12.82 18.02
C SER A 79 2.88 12.82 18.33
N VAL A 80 2.52 12.55 19.60
CA VAL A 80 1.13 12.64 20.08
C VAL A 80 0.53 14.02 19.80
N GLY A 81 1.32 15.08 19.98
CA GLY A 81 0.90 16.47 19.71
C GLY A 81 0.61 16.73 18.24
N GLU A 82 1.39 16.16 17.32
CA GLU A 82 1.13 16.28 15.88
C GLU A 82 -0.14 15.54 15.47
N VAL A 83 -0.35 14.32 15.98
CA VAL A 83 -1.57 13.56 15.71
C VAL A 83 -2.80 14.28 16.27
N ALA A 84 -2.73 14.78 17.51
CA ALA A 84 -3.81 15.52 18.15
C ALA A 84 -4.12 16.82 17.39
N GLY A 85 -3.12 17.63 17.12
CA GLY A 85 -3.30 18.90 16.42
C GLY A 85 -3.84 18.74 15.00
N GLU A 86 -3.44 17.69 14.28
CA GLU A 86 -3.97 17.40 12.94
C GLU A 86 -5.42 16.85 13.00
N THR A 87 -5.75 16.12 14.06
CA THR A 87 -7.11 15.62 14.32
C THR A 87 -8.06 16.77 14.68
N GLU A 88 -7.61 17.72 15.50
CA GLU A 88 -8.39 18.92 15.87
C GLU A 88 -8.68 19.82 14.66
N LYS A 89 -7.70 20.00 13.77
CA LYS A 89 -7.86 20.80 12.54
C LYS A 89 -8.87 20.19 11.57
N LYS A 90 -8.77 18.87 11.35
CA LYS A 90 -9.65 18.15 10.42
C LYS A 90 -9.83 16.69 10.88
N PRO A 91 -10.84 16.37 11.69
CA PRO A 91 -11.05 15.00 12.13
C PRO A 91 -11.42 14.10 10.94
N GLY A 92 -11.03 12.83 11.00
CA GLY A 92 -11.38 11.85 9.97
C GLY A 92 -10.34 10.76 9.78
N PRO A 93 -10.58 9.81 8.86
CA PRO A 93 -9.67 8.70 8.60
C PRO A 93 -8.34 9.14 7.98
N ASP A 94 -8.27 10.32 7.37
CA ASP A 94 -7.12 10.77 6.58
C ASP A 94 -6.05 11.52 7.37
N VAL A 95 -6.12 11.54 8.72
CA VAL A 95 -5.10 12.21 9.55
C VAL A 95 -3.70 11.66 9.23
N GLY A 96 -3.57 10.33 9.12
CA GLY A 96 -2.29 9.69 8.74
C GLY A 96 -1.83 10.07 7.34
N VAL A 97 -2.73 10.14 6.37
CA VAL A 97 -2.43 10.58 4.99
C VAL A 97 -1.88 12.00 4.99
N ARG A 98 -2.54 12.94 5.67
CA ARG A 98 -2.09 14.34 5.73
C ARG A 98 -0.73 14.49 6.40
N LEU A 99 -0.53 13.83 7.54
CA LEU A 99 0.77 13.84 8.23
C LEU A 99 1.88 13.26 7.35
N PHE A 100 1.61 12.17 6.64
CA PHE A 100 2.57 11.53 5.76
C PHE A 100 2.97 12.44 4.58
N TYR A 101 2.00 13.01 3.88
CA TYR A 101 2.30 13.89 2.75
C TYR A 101 2.94 15.22 3.18
N ARG A 102 2.62 15.74 4.37
CA ARG A 102 3.36 16.88 4.96
C ARG A 102 4.83 16.52 5.17
N PHE A 103 5.10 15.37 5.80
CA PHE A 103 6.46 14.87 6.01
C PHE A 103 7.24 14.72 4.68
N LEU A 104 6.62 14.15 3.65
CA LEU A 104 7.24 14.02 2.32
C LEU A 104 7.57 15.37 1.69
N ALA A 105 6.66 16.35 1.81
CA ALA A 105 6.88 17.70 1.30
C ALA A 105 8.02 18.42 2.03
N GLU A 106 8.08 18.30 3.36
CA GLU A 106 9.18 18.86 4.19
C GLU A 106 10.54 18.23 3.84
N LYS A 107 10.55 16.96 3.43
CA LYS A 107 11.73 16.25 2.92
C LYS A 107 12.11 16.60 1.48
N GLY A 108 11.27 17.37 0.78
CA GLY A 108 11.49 17.72 -0.62
C GLY A 108 11.34 16.55 -1.58
N VAL A 109 10.53 15.53 -1.23
CA VAL A 109 10.24 14.39 -2.10
C VAL A 109 9.32 14.85 -3.24
N PRO A 110 9.78 14.87 -4.51
CA PRO A 110 9.03 15.51 -5.61
C PRO A 110 7.87 14.64 -6.13
N GLY A 111 7.94 13.34 -5.89
CA GLY A 111 6.89 12.41 -6.24
C GLY A 111 7.08 11.06 -5.58
N ILE A 112 5.98 10.29 -5.50
CA ILE A 112 5.91 9.03 -4.77
C ILE A 112 5.01 8.03 -5.50
N ILE A 113 5.39 6.77 -5.51
CA ILE A 113 4.54 5.65 -5.92
C ILE A 113 3.68 5.27 -4.72
N ALA A 114 2.37 5.18 -4.93
CA ALA A 114 1.43 4.63 -3.97
C ALA A 114 0.73 3.40 -4.57
N CYS A 115 0.17 2.57 -3.69
CA CYS A 115 -0.41 1.27 -4.06
C CYS A 115 -1.95 1.27 -4.00
N ASP A 116 -2.58 2.44 -3.89
CA ASP A 116 -4.03 2.60 -3.82
C ASP A 116 -4.74 1.98 -5.03
N GLY A 117 -5.96 1.50 -4.81
CA GLY A 117 -6.80 0.90 -5.84
C GLY A 117 -6.64 -0.61 -6.03
N ILE A 118 -5.51 -1.19 -5.65
CA ILE A 118 -5.28 -2.62 -5.88
C ILE A 118 -6.18 -3.51 -5.01
N ASP A 119 -6.61 -3.03 -3.84
CA ASP A 119 -7.55 -3.74 -2.97
C ASP A 119 -8.90 -3.94 -3.65
N GLU A 120 -9.39 -2.94 -4.36
CA GLU A 120 -10.67 -2.97 -5.06
C GLU A 120 -10.61 -3.91 -6.26
N PHE A 121 -9.53 -3.87 -7.04
CA PHE A 121 -9.37 -4.71 -8.22
C PHE A 121 -9.02 -6.17 -7.91
N MET A 122 -8.33 -6.43 -6.80
CA MET A 122 -7.86 -7.78 -6.38
C MET A 122 -8.58 -8.33 -5.17
N ALA A 123 -9.75 -7.79 -4.81
CA ALA A 123 -10.59 -8.28 -3.72
C ALA A 123 -9.85 -8.35 -2.37
N GLY A 124 -9.38 -7.20 -1.89
CA GLY A 124 -8.44 -7.08 -0.79
C GLY A 124 -8.99 -6.92 0.62
N TYR A 125 -10.23 -6.43 0.77
CA TYR A 125 -10.89 -6.30 2.07
C TYR A 125 -11.44 -7.63 2.59
N TYR A 126 -11.58 -7.74 3.93
CA TYR A 126 -12.23 -8.89 4.58
C TYR A 126 -13.70 -9.06 4.15
N ASP A 127 -14.39 -7.98 3.80
CA ASP A 127 -15.76 -8.04 3.28
C ASP A 127 -15.84 -8.84 1.97
N HIS A 128 -14.84 -8.73 1.08
CA HIS A 128 -14.78 -9.56 -0.12
C HIS A 128 -14.63 -11.05 0.20
N GLN A 129 -13.92 -11.39 1.27
CA GLN A 129 -13.76 -12.78 1.70
C GLN A 129 -15.05 -13.31 2.33
N GLN A 130 -15.73 -12.50 3.12
CA GLN A 130 -17.00 -12.87 3.74
C GLN A 130 -18.13 -12.99 2.71
N HIS A 131 -18.08 -12.17 1.66
CA HIS A 131 -19.06 -12.11 0.58
C HIS A 131 -18.33 -12.13 -0.79
N PRO A 132 -17.84 -13.30 -1.25
CA PRO A 132 -17.06 -13.42 -2.48
C PRO A 132 -17.97 -13.43 -3.73
N ASP A 133 -18.78 -12.38 -3.87
CA ASP A 133 -19.76 -12.19 -4.93
C ASP A 133 -19.52 -10.91 -5.74
N GLU A 134 -20.19 -10.82 -6.89
CA GLU A 134 -20.07 -9.67 -7.79
C GLU A 134 -20.59 -8.37 -7.15
N GLU A 135 -21.64 -8.45 -6.34
CA GLU A 135 -22.24 -7.29 -5.70
C GLU A 135 -21.22 -6.59 -4.80
N THR A 136 -20.55 -7.37 -3.95
CA THR A 136 -19.51 -6.91 -3.03
C THR A 136 -18.29 -6.43 -3.79
N TYR A 137 -17.82 -7.17 -4.80
CA TYR A 137 -16.70 -6.74 -5.64
C TYR A 137 -16.96 -5.36 -6.28
N TYR A 138 -18.10 -5.21 -6.97
CA TYR A 138 -18.42 -3.95 -7.64
C TYR A 138 -18.81 -2.83 -6.67
N LYS A 139 -19.29 -3.13 -5.46
CA LYS A 139 -19.48 -2.14 -4.39
C LYS A 139 -18.17 -1.42 -4.07
N TYR A 140 -17.05 -2.13 -3.90
CA TYR A 140 -15.76 -1.49 -3.63
C TYR A 140 -15.19 -0.75 -4.85
N ILE A 141 -15.31 -1.33 -6.04
CA ILE A 141 -14.91 -0.63 -7.29
C ILE A 141 -15.61 0.73 -7.44
N ARG A 142 -16.92 0.81 -7.14
CA ARG A 142 -17.67 2.08 -7.22
C ARG A 142 -17.25 3.11 -6.17
N ARG A 143 -16.73 2.66 -5.03
CA ARG A 143 -16.31 3.51 -3.90
C ARG A 143 -14.88 4.02 -4.03
N LEU A 144 -14.04 3.34 -4.82
CA LEU A 144 -12.61 3.68 -5.03
C LEU A 144 -12.36 5.17 -5.24
N ARG A 145 -13.11 5.80 -6.16
CA ARG A 145 -12.89 7.21 -6.50
C ARG A 145 -13.12 8.13 -5.30
N ASP A 146 -14.30 8.04 -4.70
CA ASP A 146 -14.74 9.02 -3.71
C ASP A 146 -14.14 8.76 -2.33
N GLU A 147 -13.82 7.51 -2.00
CA GLU A 147 -13.34 7.11 -0.68
C GLU A 147 -11.83 6.96 -0.58
N HIS A 148 -11.13 6.75 -1.70
CA HIS A 148 -9.68 6.54 -1.69
C HIS A 148 -8.95 7.55 -2.58
N LEU A 149 -9.31 7.67 -3.85
CA LEU A 149 -8.55 8.51 -4.80
C LEU A 149 -8.74 10.00 -4.55
N LYS A 150 -9.97 10.45 -4.26
CA LYS A 150 -10.24 11.86 -3.96
C LYS A 150 -9.56 12.30 -2.65
N PRO A 151 -9.65 11.56 -1.53
CA PRO A 151 -8.88 11.88 -0.33
C PRO A 151 -7.36 11.89 -0.57
N LEU A 152 -6.85 10.94 -1.35
CA LEU A 152 -5.43 10.91 -1.71
C LEU A 152 -5.00 12.18 -2.46
N ASP A 153 -5.76 12.59 -3.47
CA ASP A 153 -5.50 13.79 -4.26
C ASP A 153 -5.62 15.07 -3.41
N ASP A 154 -6.68 15.18 -2.60
CA ASP A 154 -6.94 16.33 -1.74
C ASP A 154 -5.84 16.53 -0.67
N ASN A 155 -5.17 15.46 -0.24
CA ASN A 155 -4.18 15.46 0.85
C ASN A 155 -2.72 15.37 0.37
N SER A 156 -2.44 15.00 -0.88
CA SER A 156 -1.07 14.84 -1.43
C SER A 156 -0.44 16.13 -1.94
N LYS A 157 -1.09 17.28 -1.73
CA LYS A 157 -0.68 18.61 -2.24
C LYS A 157 0.81 18.87 -2.04
N GLY A 158 1.52 19.08 -3.15
CA GLY A 158 2.97 19.34 -3.17
C GLY A 158 3.83 18.12 -3.49
N VAL A 159 3.26 16.91 -3.49
CA VAL A 159 3.96 15.67 -3.84
C VAL A 159 3.19 14.99 -4.98
N LYS A 160 3.85 14.73 -6.12
CA LYS A 160 3.19 14.05 -7.24
C LYS A 160 3.02 12.56 -6.95
N VAL A 161 1.79 12.06 -6.96
CA VAL A 161 1.50 10.63 -6.72
C VAL A 161 1.41 9.87 -8.04
N TYR A 162 2.06 8.71 -8.10
CA TYR A 162 1.98 7.74 -9.18
C TYR A 162 1.28 6.48 -8.67
N LEU A 163 0.33 5.94 -9.45
CA LEU A 163 -0.47 4.76 -9.10
C LEU A 163 -0.28 3.65 -10.15
N PRO A 164 0.84 2.90 -10.14
CA PRO A 164 1.13 1.91 -11.18
C PRO A 164 0.07 0.81 -11.30
N TYR A 165 -0.57 0.43 -10.19
CA TYR A 165 -1.66 -0.55 -10.20
C TYR A 165 -2.93 -0.04 -10.90
N LEU A 166 -3.09 1.28 -11.04
CA LEU A 166 -4.21 1.92 -11.74
C LEU A 166 -3.85 2.38 -13.15
N ASP A 167 -2.66 2.02 -13.67
CA ASP A 167 -2.36 2.21 -15.08
C ASP A 167 -3.39 1.44 -15.93
N GLU A 168 -3.89 2.08 -16.99
CA GLU A 168 -4.94 1.55 -17.84
C GLU A 168 -4.64 0.12 -18.34
N LYS A 169 -3.39 -0.15 -18.74
CA LYS A 169 -3.00 -1.47 -19.27
C LYS A 169 -2.93 -2.51 -18.17
N VAL A 170 -2.48 -2.12 -16.97
CA VAL A 170 -2.51 -3.00 -15.79
C VAL A 170 -3.97 -3.34 -15.46
N LEU A 171 -4.84 -2.32 -15.37
CA LEU A 171 -6.25 -2.51 -15.07
C LEU A 171 -6.97 -3.41 -16.08
N CYS A 172 -6.70 -3.25 -17.38
CA CYS A 172 -7.26 -4.13 -18.41
C CYS A 172 -6.90 -5.60 -18.18
N LEU A 173 -5.70 -5.90 -17.69
CA LEU A 173 -5.28 -7.28 -17.38
C LEU A 173 -5.92 -7.76 -16.08
N LEU A 174 -5.92 -6.93 -15.04
CA LEU A 174 -6.53 -7.25 -13.74
C LEU A 174 -8.06 -7.48 -13.83
N ALA A 175 -8.73 -6.77 -14.73
CA ALA A 175 -10.18 -6.89 -14.96
C ALA A 175 -10.57 -8.17 -15.70
N GLN A 176 -9.65 -8.80 -16.43
CA GLN A 176 -9.90 -10.08 -17.12
C GLN A 176 -9.88 -11.29 -16.19
N ILE A 177 -9.37 -11.14 -14.97
CA ILE A 177 -9.32 -12.22 -13.99
C ILE A 177 -10.71 -12.44 -13.39
N PRO A 178 -11.26 -13.66 -13.42
CA PRO A 178 -12.51 -14.00 -12.74
C PRO A 178 -12.47 -13.67 -11.24
N ILE A 179 -13.58 -13.21 -10.68
CA ILE A 179 -13.66 -12.85 -9.24
C ILE A 179 -13.32 -14.04 -8.34
N ALA A 180 -13.74 -15.26 -8.70
CA ALA A 180 -13.44 -16.51 -7.98
C ALA A 180 -11.92 -16.84 -7.91
N ASP A 181 -11.14 -16.33 -8.87
CA ASP A 181 -9.68 -16.47 -8.87
C ASP A 181 -9.00 -15.41 -8.01
N LYS A 182 -9.70 -14.32 -7.67
CA LYS A 182 -9.22 -13.23 -6.80
C LYS A 182 -9.52 -13.51 -5.32
N VAL A 183 -10.71 -14.06 -5.03
CA VAL A 183 -11.20 -14.27 -3.66
C VAL A 183 -12.15 -15.46 -3.56
N ASP A 184 -12.14 -16.12 -2.41
CA ASP A 184 -13.14 -17.09 -1.97
C ASP A 184 -13.40 -16.92 -0.46
N GLY A 185 -14.22 -17.79 0.14
CA GLY A 185 -14.57 -17.74 1.56
C GLY A 185 -13.38 -17.89 2.52
N GLU A 186 -12.26 -18.43 2.04
CA GLU A 186 -11.08 -18.72 2.85
C GLU A 186 -9.94 -17.73 2.59
N ASN A 187 -9.81 -17.24 1.36
CA ASN A 187 -8.65 -16.49 0.90
C ASN A 187 -9.05 -15.24 0.11
N ARG A 188 -8.49 -14.10 0.50
CA ARG A 188 -8.52 -12.83 -0.25
C ARG A 188 -7.22 -12.62 -1.03
N LYS A 189 -7.24 -11.76 -2.05
CA LYS A 189 -6.05 -11.41 -2.86
C LYS A 189 -5.26 -12.60 -3.40
N LYS A 190 -5.93 -13.68 -3.77
CA LYS A 190 -5.29 -14.94 -4.19
C LYS A 190 -4.22 -14.71 -5.26
N VAL A 191 -4.53 -13.91 -6.29
CA VAL A 191 -3.59 -13.54 -7.36
C VAL A 191 -2.33 -12.84 -6.81
N MET A 192 -2.50 -11.81 -5.98
CA MET A 192 -1.38 -11.06 -5.41
C MET A 192 -0.51 -11.92 -4.49
N ILE A 193 -1.15 -12.81 -3.72
CA ILE A 193 -0.44 -13.78 -2.87
C ILE A 193 0.41 -14.71 -3.72
N GLN A 194 -0.14 -15.25 -4.82
CA GLN A 194 0.64 -16.08 -5.75
C GLN A 194 1.81 -15.29 -6.36
N MET A 195 1.59 -14.03 -6.72
CA MET A 195 2.65 -13.14 -7.20
C MET A 195 3.67 -12.76 -6.12
N ALA A 196 3.38 -12.94 -4.83
CA ALA A 196 4.29 -12.58 -3.74
C ALA A 196 5.14 -13.76 -3.25
N LYS A 197 4.65 -15.00 -3.39
CA LYS A 197 5.35 -16.21 -2.93
C LYS A 197 6.77 -16.30 -3.48
N GLY A 198 7.73 -16.53 -2.59
CA GLY A 198 9.16 -16.63 -2.91
C GLY A 198 9.85 -15.29 -3.24
N ARG A 199 9.12 -14.17 -3.29
CA ARG A 199 9.65 -12.85 -3.66
C ARG A 199 9.74 -11.90 -2.46
N ILE A 200 8.79 -12.00 -1.53
CA ILE A 200 8.78 -11.26 -0.25
C ILE A 200 8.75 -12.25 0.93
N PRO A 201 9.06 -11.81 2.16
CA PRO A 201 8.98 -12.70 3.34
C PRO A 201 7.57 -13.26 3.56
N ASP A 202 7.46 -14.57 3.84
CA ASP A 202 6.17 -15.24 4.08
C ASP A 202 5.37 -14.62 5.24
N ALA A 203 6.07 -14.09 6.26
CA ALA A 203 5.43 -13.36 7.36
C ALA A 203 4.56 -12.18 6.89
N VAL A 204 4.85 -11.57 5.74
CA VAL A 204 4.05 -10.48 5.13
C VAL A 204 2.84 -11.02 4.37
N ILE A 205 2.91 -12.26 3.87
CA ILE A 205 1.78 -12.93 3.23
C ILE A 205 0.79 -13.36 4.31
N ASP A 206 1.30 -13.88 5.44
CA ASP A 206 0.48 -14.45 6.52
C ASP A 206 -0.07 -13.39 7.50
N ARG A 207 0.41 -12.13 7.43
CA ARG A 207 -0.05 -11.08 8.33
C ARG A 207 -1.50 -10.67 8.07
N TRP A 208 -2.11 -10.13 9.12
CA TRP A 208 -3.40 -9.45 9.02
C TRP A 208 -3.31 -8.17 8.16
N LYS A 209 -4.42 -7.84 7.48
CA LYS A 209 -4.52 -6.60 6.71
C LYS A 209 -4.74 -5.42 7.64
N TYR A 210 -3.89 -4.41 7.49
CA TYR A 210 -4.04 -3.08 8.07
C TYR A 210 -4.19 -2.08 6.92
N GLY A 211 -5.17 -1.18 7.02
CA GLY A 211 -5.32 -0.09 6.04
C GLY A 211 -4.38 1.07 6.36
N PHE A 212 -4.04 1.90 5.37
CA PHE A 212 -3.15 3.05 5.59
C PHE A 212 -3.70 4.03 6.65
N CYS A 213 -5.02 4.21 6.72
CA CYS A 213 -5.68 5.03 7.74
C CYS A 213 -5.61 4.43 9.17
N ASP A 214 -5.17 3.18 9.31
CA ASP A 214 -4.91 2.55 10.60
C ASP A 214 -3.47 2.77 11.09
N ALA A 215 -2.59 3.41 10.30
CA ALA A 215 -1.19 3.64 10.66
C ALA A 215 -1.01 4.41 11.99
N LEU A 216 -2.03 5.15 12.42
CA LEU A 216 -2.04 5.91 13.69
C LEU A 216 -2.87 5.25 14.80
N LYS A 217 -3.47 4.07 14.55
CA LYS A 217 -4.35 3.39 15.49
C LYS A 217 -3.64 2.17 16.09
N ILE A 218 -3.51 2.15 17.42
CA ILE A 218 -3.12 0.92 18.12
C ILE A 218 -4.32 -0.02 18.17
N LYS A 219 -4.45 -0.93 17.20
CA LYS A 219 -5.31 -2.11 17.37
C LYS A 219 -4.58 -3.10 18.27
N LYS A 220 -5.07 -3.34 19.49
CA LYS A 220 -4.55 -4.43 20.35
C LYS A 220 -4.60 -5.73 19.55
N ALA A 221 -3.44 -6.35 19.32
CA ALA A 221 -3.28 -7.62 18.58
C ALA A 221 -3.95 -8.84 19.24
N LYS A 222 -4.83 -8.66 20.22
CA LYS A 222 -5.53 -9.72 20.95
C LYS A 222 -6.96 -9.29 21.27
N GLN A 223 -7.91 -9.62 20.38
CA GLN A 223 -9.33 -9.88 20.69
C GLN A 223 -10.13 -10.22 19.42
N TRP A 224 -9.63 -11.15 18.60
CA TRP A 224 -10.35 -11.59 17.41
C TRP A 224 -10.11 -13.11 17.30
N LYS A 225 -10.84 -13.85 18.14
CA LYS A 225 -11.09 -15.29 17.95
C LYS A 225 -12.21 -15.44 16.93
#